data_AF-A0A7S0PYA0-F1
#
_entry.id   AF-A0A7S0PYA0-F1
#
_cell.length_a   1.000
_cell.length_b   1.000
_cell.length_c   1.000
_cell.angle_alpha   90.00
_cell.angle_beta   90.00
_cell.angle_gamma   90.00
#
_symmetry.space_group_name_H-M   'P 1'
#
loop_
_entity.id
_entity.type
_entity.pdbx_description
1 polymer ?
#
loop_
_entity_poly.entity_id
_entity_poly.type
_entity_poly.pdbx_seq_one_letter_code
_entity_poly.pdbx_strand_id
1 'polypeptide(L)'
;FTSPPHAPGGDKSQSFFIPDECINPHPRFGTLVQNIRNRRGSKVDIRVPRYKDVNTPVGTPAGGPAPTTVEEALKMDEVYMDAMAFGMGCCCLQVTFQGRDIEESRHLYDHLAVLSPILMALTAATPIA
;
A
#
# COMPACT_ATOMS: atom_id res chain seq x y z
N PHE A 1 11.14 10.10 -5.76
CA PHE A 1 11.24 8.63 -5.75
C PHE A 1 11.82 8.03 -7.03
N THR A 2 11.78 8.72 -8.17
CA THR A 2 12.33 8.22 -9.44
C THR A 2 13.69 8.84 -9.76
N SER A 3 14.54 8.09 -10.48
CA SER A 3 15.78 8.58 -11.09
C SER A 3 15.77 8.20 -12.58
N PRO A 4 15.63 9.17 -13.51
CA PRO A 4 15.53 10.61 -13.27
C PRO A 4 14.22 11.01 -12.55
N PRO A 5 14.14 12.22 -11.96
CA PRO A 5 12.93 12.70 -11.29
C PRO A 5 11.74 12.85 -12.24
N HIS A 6 10.56 12.43 -11.79
CA HIS A 6 9.28 12.58 -12.49
C HIS A 6 8.24 13.20 -11.56
N ALA A 7 7.30 13.97 -12.11
CA ALA A 7 6.25 14.63 -11.34
C ALA A 7 5.16 13.62 -10.92
N PRO A 8 4.57 13.77 -9.72
CA PRO A 8 3.45 12.93 -9.28
C PRO A 8 2.28 12.89 -10.26
N GLY A 9 1.54 11.78 -10.26
CA GLY A 9 0.34 11.61 -11.06
C GLY A 9 0.56 10.71 -12.29
N GLY A 10 -0.16 11.03 -13.36
CA GLY A 10 -0.26 10.21 -14.57
C GLY A 10 -1.64 9.58 -14.74
N ASP A 11 -1.89 9.00 -15.91
CA ASP A 11 -3.21 8.54 -16.33
C ASP A 11 -3.66 7.23 -15.65
N LYS A 12 -2.72 6.48 -15.08
CA LYS A 12 -2.98 5.18 -14.45
C LYS A 12 -3.36 5.38 -12.99
N SER A 13 -2.44 5.85 -12.14
CA SER A 13 -2.68 5.98 -10.69
C SER A 13 -3.44 7.25 -10.32
N GLN A 14 -3.20 8.37 -11.04
CA GLN A 14 -3.69 9.71 -10.68
C GLN A 14 -3.31 10.14 -9.25
N SER A 15 -2.20 9.61 -8.72
CA SER A 15 -1.75 9.86 -7.35
C SER A 15 -1.31 11.31 -7.13
N PHE A 16 -1.53 11.81 -5.92
CA PHE A 16 -1.01 13.10 -5.46
C PHE A 16 0.50 13.07 -5.21
N PHE A 17 1.07 11.92 -4.90
CA PHE A 17 2.42 11.80 -4.36
C PHE A 17 3.37 11.01 -5.25
N ILE A 18 2.83 10.08 -6.05
CA ILE A 18 3.64 9.10 -6.78
C ILE A 18 3.51 9.28 -8.30
N PRO A 19 4.63 9.37 -9.04
CA PRO A 19 4.63 9.31 -10.51
C PRO A 19 4.30 7.91 -11.02
N ASP A 20 3.53 7.80 -12.10
CA ASP A 20 3.26 6.52 -12.79
C ASP A 20 4.54 5.85 -13.33
N GLU A 21 5.64 6.58 -13.49
CA GLU A 21 6.93 6.04 -13.90
C GLU A 21 7.58 5.13 -12.85
N CYS A 22 7.07 5.10 -11.60
CA CYS A 22 7.48 4.08 -10.64
C CYS A 22 6.87 2.70 -10.93
N ILE A 23 5.84 2.63 -11.80
CA ILE A 23 5.17 1.40 -12.17
C ILE A 23 6.04 0.67 -13.18
N ASN A 24 6.27 -0.62 -12.94
CA ASN A 24 7.03 -1.46 -13.87
C ASN A 24 6.46 -1.36 -15.30
N PRO A 25 7.32 -1.23 -16.33
CA PRO A 25 6.91 -0.95 -17.71
C PRO A 25 6.11 -2.08 -18.36
N HIS A 26 6.15 -3.31 -17.81
CA HIS A 26 5.37 -4.41 -18.33
C HIS A 26 3.86 -4.08 -18.26
N PRO A 27 3.09 -4.20 -19.37
CA PRO A 27 1.72 -3.67 -19.47
C PRO A 27 0.77 -4.09 -18.34
N ARG A 28 0.94 -5.33 -17.84
CA ARG A 28 0.21 -5.89 -16.70
C ARG A 28 0.07 -4.92 -15.53
N PHE A 29 1.15 -4.27 -15.10
CA PHE A 29 1.14 -3.45 -13.88
C PHE A 29 0.36 -2.15 -14.06
N GLY A 30 0.60 -1.44 -15.17
CA GLY A 30 -0.15 -0.24 -15.49
C GLY A 30 -1.65 -0.50 -15.68
N THR A 31 -1.99 -1.58 -16.41
CA THR A 31 -3.38 -2.00 -16.61
C THR A 31 -4.06 -2.37 -15.28
N LEU A 32 -3.37 -3.05 -14.37
CA LEU A 32 -3.92 -3.41 -13.07
C LEU A 32 -4.25 -2.19 -12.21
N VAL A 33 -3.32 -1.22 -12.13
CA VAL A 33 -3.52 0.05 -11.41
C VAL A 33 -4.75 0.78 -11.95
N GLN A 34 -4.82 0.95 -13.27
CA GLN A 34 -5.91 1.68 -13.93
C GLN A 34 -7.26 0.97 -13.74
N ASN A 35 -7.30 -0.36 -13.89
CA ASN A 35 -8.54 -1.13 -13.76
C ASN A 35 -9.08 -1.12 -12.33
N ILE A 36 -8.22 -1.19 -11.30
CA ILE A 36 -8.66 -1.10 -9.90
C ILE A 36 -9.30 0.27 -9.64
N ARG A 37 -8.64 1.36 -10.06
CA ARG A 37 -9.16 2.73 -9.90
C ARG A 37 -10.49 2.90 -10.63
N ASN A 38 -10.56 2.49 -11.90
CA ASN A 38 -11.76 2.62 -12.72
C ASN A 38 -12.92 1.78 -12.16
N ARG A 39 -12.67 0.53 -11.76
CA ARG A 39 -13.69 -0.33 -11.13
C ARG A 39 -14.20 0.24 -9.81
N ARG A 40 -13.32 0.82 -8.99
CA ARG A 40 -13.70 1.45 -7.72
C ARG A 40 -14.40 2.80 -7.92
N GLY A 41 -14.23 3.44 -9.10
CA GLY A 41 -14.68 4.80 -9.38
C GLY A 41 -13.90 5.89 -8.63
N SER A 42 -12.78 5.55 -8.00
CA SER A 42 -11.96 6.43 -7.16
C SER A 42 -10.58 5.83 -6.92
N LYS A 43 -9.61 6.66 -6.52
CA LYS A 43 -8.26 6.21 -6.11
C LYS A 43 -8.33 5.28 -4.91
N VAL A 44 -7.33 4.41 -4.73
CA VAL A 44 -7.22 3.65 -3.46
C VAL A 44 -7.08 4.64 -2.30
N ASP A 45 -7.56 4.26 -1.11
CA ASP A 45 -7.55 5.09 0.08
C ASP A 45 -6.94 4.28 1.22
N ILE A 46 -5.66 4.53 1.49
CA ILE A 46 -4.89 3.87 2.54
C ILE A 46 -4.56 4.92 3.59
N ARG A 47 -4.88 4.61 4.86
CA ARG A 47 -4.69 5.51 5.99
C ARG A 47 -4.02 4.78 7.13
N VAL A 48 -2.88 5.29 7.58
CA VAL A 48 -2.12 4.72 8.69
C VAL A 48 -2.06 5.73 9.82
N PRO A 49 -2.33 5.35 11.09
CA PRO A 49 -2.21 6.27 12.21
C PRO A 49 -0.83 6.92 12.26
N ARG A 50 -0.78 8.25 12.28
CA ARG A 50 0.47 8.99 12.37
C ARG A 50 1.01 8.95 13.80
N TYR A 51 2.32 8.73 13.95
CA TYR A 51 2.98 8.85 15.24
C TYR A 51 2.89 10.30 15.76
N LYS A 52 2.51 10.48 17.02
CA LYS A 52 2.33 11.78 17.67
C LYS A 52 3.50 12.07 18.60
N ASP A 53 4.46 12.83 18.09
CA ASP A 53 5.56 13.40 18.87
C ASP A 53 5.17 14.77 19.43
N VAL A 54 6.04 15.36 20.27
CA VAL A 54 5.84 16.65 20.95
C VAL A 54 5.45 17.78 20.00
N ASN A 55 6.00 17.77 18.77
CA ASN A 55 5.77 18.81 17.77
C ASN A 55 4.88 18.35 16.60
N THR A 56 4.26 17.16 16.67
CA THR A 56 3.35 16.72 15.62
C THR A 56 2.08 17.60 15.66
N PRO A 57 1.76 18.32 14.57
CA PRO A 57 0.61 19.22 14.56
C PRO A 57 -0.69 18.42 14.69
N VAL A 58 -1.69 18.97 15.39
CA VAL A 58 -3.01 18.35 15.47
C VAL A 58 -3.64 18.32 14.08
N GLY A 59 -3.88 17.12 13.56
CA GLY A 59 -4.49 16.91 12.26
C GLY A 59 -6.01 16.86 12.31
N THR A 60 -6.65 16.74 11.14
CA THR A 60 -8.08 16.44 11.06
C THR A 60 -8.37 15.04 11.61
N PRO A 61 -9.51 14.84 12.32
CA PRO A 61 -9.85 13.54 12.88
C PRO A 61 -9.90 12.41 11.84
N ALA A 62 -9.49 11.22 12.26
CA ALA A 62 -9.53 10.01 11.44
C ALA A 62 -10.96 9.66 10.99
N GLY A 63 -11.08 9.00 9.84
CA GLY A 63 -12.37 8.51 9.31
C GLY A 63 -13.20 9.54 8.53
N GLY A 64 -12.64 10.70 8.19
CA GLY A 64 -13.25 11.67 7.28
C GLY A 64 -13.32 11.19 5.82
N PRO A 65 -13.92 11.98 4.90
CA PRO A 65 -13.90 11.68 3.47
C PRO A 65 -12.46 11.64 2.92
N ALA A 66 -12.26 10.96 1.79
CA ALA A 66 -10.96 10.95 1.13
C ALA A 66 -10.58 12.39 0.69
N PRO A 67 -9.33 12.82 0.89
CA PRO A 67 -8.90 14.15 0.51
C PRO A 67 -8.94 14.32 -1.01
N THR A 68 -9.29 15.53 -1.44
CA THR A 68 -9.37 15.92 -2.86
C THR A 68 -8.13 16.70 -3.31
N THR A 69 -7.37 17.22 -2.35
CA THR A 69 -6.14 18.00 -2.57
C THR A 69 -4.99 17.45 -1.74
N VAL A 70 -3.77 17.81 -2.13
CA VAL A 70 -2.56 17.43 -1.40
C VAL A 70 -2.54 18.08 -0.02
N GLU A 71 -3.00 19.33 0.08
CA GLU A 71 -3.02 20.09 1.32
C GLU A 71 -4.00 19.48 2.35
N GLU A 72 -5.14 18.98 1.90
CA GLU A 72 -6.08 18.24 2.76
C GLU A 72 -5.44 16.95 3.30
N ALA A 73 -4.79 16.19 2.42
CA ALA A 73 -4.12 14.95 2.80
C ALA A 73 -3.01 15.17 3.84
N LEU A 74 -2.20 16.21 3.69
CA LEU A 74 -1.09 16.53 4.60
C LEU A 74 -1.55 17.02 5.98
N LYS A 75 -2.79 17.52 6.09
CA LYS A 75 -3.38 17.98 7.35
C LYS A 75 -4.05 16.87 8.16
N MET A 76 -4.14 15.66 7.62
CA MET A 76 -4.77 14.54 8.32
C MET A 76 -3.94 14.07 9.51
N ASP A 77 -4.62 13.55 10.54
CA ASP A 77 -3.97 12.85 11.65
C ASP A 77 -3.58 11.40 11.30
N GLU A 78 -3.83 11.01 10.06
CA GLU A 78 -3.45 9.75 9.44
C GLU A 78 -2.47 10.05 8.29
N VAL A 79 -1.46 9.22 8.12
CA VAL A 79 -0.63 9.25 6.90
C VAL A 79 -1.49 8.72 5.75
N TYR A 80 -1.83 9.61 4.82
CA TYR A 80 -2.68 9.31 3.67
C TYR A 80 -1.86 8.87 2.45
N MET A 81 -2.29 7.78 1.82
CA MET A 81 -1.64 7.16 0.67
C MET A 81 -2.70 6.75 -0.35
N ASP A 82 -2.52 7.15 -1.62
CA ASP A 82 -3.57 7.09 -2.65
C ASP A 82 -3.20 6.30 -3.91
N ALA A 83 -2.07 5.59 -3.85
CA ALA A 83 -1.52 4.84 -4.97
C ALA A 83 -1.25 3.38 -4.61
N MET A 84 -1.39 2.49 -5.58
CA MET A 84 -1.04 1.09 -5.45
C MET A 84 0.44 0.87 -5.08
N ALA A 85 1.31 1.81 -5.46
CA ALA A 85 2.73 1.78 -5.14
C ALA A 85 3.01 1.79 -3.62
N PHE A 86 2.14 2.39 -2.80
CA PHE A 86 2.30 2.39 -1.34
C PHE A 86 2.08 1.00 -0.69
N GLY A 87 1.47 0.06 -1.42
CA GLY A 87 1.33 -1.34 -0.99
C GLY A 87 2.19 -2.28 -1.83
N MET A 88 1.92 -2.37 -3.13
CA MET A 88 2.66 -3.28 -4.02
C MET A 88 4.07 -2.80 -4.39
N GLY A 89 4.45 -1.57 -4.02
CA GLY A 89 5.83 -1.09 -4.10
C GLY A 89 6.68 -1.48 -2.88
N CYS A 90 6.08 -2.06 -1.84
CA CYS A 90 6.79 -2.61 -0.69
C CYS A 90 7.47 -3.95 -1.04
N CYS A 91 8.41 -4.37 -0.21
CA CYS A 91 9.08 -5.66 -0.32
C CYS A 91 8.62 -6.62 0.78
N CYS A 92 8.69 -7.92 0.51
CA CYS A 92 8.48 -8.95 1.51
C CYS A 92 9.36 -10.18 1.23
N LEU A 93 9.60 -10.98 2.26
CA LEU A 93 10.15 -12.32 2.11
C LEU A 93 8.99 -13.31 1.97
N GLN A 94 9.05 -14.16 0.95
CA GLN A 94 8.07 -15.21 0.71
C GLN A 94 8.77 -16.56 0.60
N VAL A 95 8.19 -17.60 1.22
CA VAL A 95 8.69 -18.97 1.18
C VAL A 95 7.55 -19.88 0.73
N THR A 96 7.82 -20.71 -0.27
CA THR A 96 6.85 -21.68 -0.81
C THR A 96 7.32 -23.09 -0.50
N PHE A 97 6.49 -23.87 0.20
CA PHE A 97 6.76 -25.28 0.52
C PHE A 97 6.00 -26.19 -0.44
N GLN A 98 6.66 -27.26 -0.89
CA GLN A 98 6.01 -28.34 -1.64
C GLN A 98 5.56 -29.42 -0.66
N GLY A 99 4.24 -29.66 -0.59
CA GLY A 99 3.68 -30.84 0.07
C GLY A 99 3.81 -32.09 -0.81
N ARG A 100 3.72 -33.26 -0.19
CA ARG A 100 3.77 -34.57 -0.85
C ARG A 100 2.55 -34.81 -1.74
N ASP A 101 1.38 -34.32 -1.30
CA ASP A 101 0.10 -34.41 -1.98
C ASP A 101 -0.85 -33.27 -1.56
N ILE A 102 -2.08 -33.29 -2.09
CA ILE A 102 -3.10 -32.27 -1.80
C ILE A 102 -3.57 -32.31 -0.34
N GLU A 103 -3.57 -33.47 0.31
CA GLU A 103 -4.04 -33.61 1.69
C GLU A 103 -3.05 -32.97 2.65
N GLU A 104 -1.75 -33.28 2.50
CA GLU A 104 -0.69 -32.64 3.29
C GLU A 104 -0.60 -31.14 3.02
N SER A 105 -0.77 -30.70 1.76
CA SER A 105 -0.74 -29.29 1.41
C SER A 105 -1.87 -28.50 2.07
N ARG A 106 -3.08 -29.06 2.14
CA ARG A 106 -4.22 -28.45 2.85
C ARG A 106 -3.99 -28.41 4.35
N HIS A 107 -3.50 -29.50 4.92
CA HIS A 107 -3.16 -29.56 6.34
C HIS A 107 -2.11 -28.49 6.70
N LEU A 108 -1.07 -28.33 5.89
CA LEU A 108 -0.05 -27.31 6.08
C LEU A 108 -0.63 -25.89 5.97
N TYR A 109 -1.47 -25.65 4.96
CA TYR A 109 -2.13 -24.34 4.75
C TYR A 109 -2.92 -23.89 5.98
N ASP A 110 -3.75 -24.77 6.54
CA ASP A 110 -4.59 -24.47 7.70
C ASP A 110 -3.75 -24.08 8.93
N HIS A 111 -2.61 -24.75 9.14
CA HIS A 111 -1.72 -24.44 10.27
C HIS A 111 -0.91 -23.16 10.06
N LEU A 112 -0.43 -22.90 8.84
CA LEU A 112 0.33 -21.69 8.53
C LEU A 112 -0.54 -20.42 8.56
N ALA A 113 -1.85 -20.54 8.32
CA ALA A 113 -2.78 -19.41 8.40
C ALA A 113 -2.77 -18.76 9.80
N VAL A 114 -2.74 -19.56 10.86
CA VAL A 114 -2.71 -19.06 12.25
C VAL A 114 -1.36 -18.46 12.61
N LEU A 115 -0.26 -18.95 12.03
CA LEU A 115 1.08 -18.41 12.24
C LEU A 115 1.33 -17.10 11.48
N SER A 116 0.58 -16.83 10.42
CA SER A 116 0.78 -15.67 9.55
C SER A 116 0.78 -14.31 10.30
N PRO A 117 -0.21 -13.96 11.14
CA PRO A 117 -0.17 -12.70 11.90
C PRO A 117 0.95 -12.65 12.95
N ILE A 118 1.35 -13.81 13.51
CA ILE A 118 2.44 -13.89 14.49
C ILE A 118 3.76 -13.56 13.80
N LEU A 119 4.02 -14.16 12.64
CA LEU A 119 5.22 -13.89 11.85
C LEU A 119 5.24 -12.43 11.38
N MET A 120 4.12 -11.88 10.92
CA MET A 120 4.02 -10.47 10.53
C MET A 120 4.44 -9.51 11.66
N ALA A 121 4.00 -9.76 12.89
CA ALA A 121 4.41 -8.96 14.04
C ALA A 121 5.88 -9.19 14.42
N LEU A 122 6.34 -10.44 14.43
CA LEU A 122 7.71 -10.81 14.77
C LEU A 122 8.73 -10.20 13.81
N THR A 123 8.37 -10.08 12.53
CA THR A 123 9.24 -9.55 11.47
C THR A 123 8.90 -8.11 11.07
N ALA A 124 8.25 -7.35 11.95
CA ALA A 124 7.86 -5.96 11.65
C ALA A 124 9.08 -5.11 11.24
N ALA A 125 9.01 -4.53 10.04
CA ALA A 125 10.14 -3.83 9.41
C ALA A 125 9.77 -2.52 8.69
N THR A 126 8.53 -2.02 8.85
CA THR A 126 8.00 -0.85 8.13
C THR A 126 7.38 0.19 9.07
N PRO A 127 8.17 0.86 9.93
CA PRO A 127 7.66 1.85 10.88
C PRO A 127 7.38 3.23 10.25
N ILE A 128 7.77 3.44 8.99
CA ILE A 128 7.66 4.71 8.24
C ILE A 128 6.90 4.44 6.95
N ALA A 129 6.02 5.37 6.58
CA ALA A 129 5.24 5.37 5.34
C ALA A 129 5.69 6.52 4.43
#